data_AF-A0A1W1I897-F1
#
_entry.id   AF-A0A1W1I897-F1
#
_cell.length_a   1.000
_cell.length_b   1.000
_cell.length_c   1.000
_cell.angle_alpha   90.00
_cell.angle_beta   90.00
_cell.angle_gamma   90.00
#
_symmetry.space_group_name_H-M   'P 1'
#
loop_
_entity.id
_entity.type
_entity.pdbx_description
1 polymer ?
#
loop_
_entity_poly.entity_id
_entity_poly.type
_entity_poly.pdbx_seq_one_letter_code
_entity_poly.pdbx_strand_id
1 'polypeptide(L)'
;MTDFHKRISDQLVRLIQIVFGLVLAQSLLLYKEVILHPLHESHWISLLALSTVFITTIMSWIDWHITMELRPYNFDYKNERRRSEEIRLGVDMITVILYAYLLFSIQSIVNGPSQSIAGYLTGFLLVFIAYLLSGLARRHAHGPLASNPVPIIRFGAIYALLLIVYQVVFNRISTSSSSGTYVLNAVTVVVTLAVMVSYRIVRRSAGKMRQQEKDKGFKLGIDIDGVLANQIHGVLPRIKARSGISLRYDEISEWRLTVGDSDIAREIEAALTDDEYVLNMPVHKGARAMSDKLYERNRIILLTARPSASRAATKQWLSSKGFSYDELVNAKEQKKSFYGVDVLVDDYIQNILDYLQNSNGLAILVSQPWNQDRTALKPWLSTRRLFIVNDLSRVSEIISDRPELSTLNLRQQLTAGFVIF
;
A
#
# COMPACT_ATOMS: atom_id res chain seq x y z
N MET A 1 -9.97 9.62 -5.12
CA MET A 1 -10.43 8.99 -6.37
C MET A 1 -11.89 9.34 -6.53
N THR A 2 -12.26 10.03 -7.61
CA THR A 2 -13.68 10.34 -7.88
C THR A 2 -14.42 9.06 -8.30
N ASP A 3 -15.74 9.04 -8.17
CA ASP A 3 -16.57 7.90 -8.60
C ASP A 3 -16.42 7.58 -10.09
N PHE A 4 -16.05 8.58 -10.90
CA PHE A 4 -15.72 8.39 -12.31
C PHE A 4 -14.45 7.53 -12.48
N HIS A 5 -13.36 7.90 -11.82
CA HIS A 5 -12.10 7.14 -11.89
C HIS A 5 -12.23 5.74 -11.29
N LYS A 6 -13.03 5.59 -10.23
CA LYS A 6 -13.38 4.27 -9.69
C LYS A 6 -14.05 3.39 -10.75
N ARG A 7 -15.07 3.93 -11.43
CA ARG A 7 -15.77 3.22 -12.51
C ARG A 7 -14.83 2.83 -13.65
N ILE A 8 -13.90 3.69 -14.05
CA ILE A 8 -12.87 3.34 -15.05
C ILE A 8 -12.00 2.20 -14.55
N SER A 9 -11.47 2.28 -13.32
CA SER A 9 -10.69 1.19 -12.74
C SER A 9 -11.47 -0.12 -12.73
N ASP A 10 -12.75 -0.10 -12.33
CA ASP A 10 -13.61 -1.28 -12.30
C ASP A 10 -13.86 -1.86 -13.70
N GLN A 11 -14.03 -1.00 -14.73
CA GLN A 11 -14.16 -1.43 -16.12
C GLN A 11 -12.88 -2.09 -16.65
N LEU A 12 -11.71 -1.53 -16.34
CA LEU A 12 -10.43 -2.10 -16.73
C LEU A 12 -10.16 -3.43 -16.02
N VAL A 13 -10.54 -3.54 -14.74
CA VAL A 13 -10.52 -4.80 -14.01
C VAL A 13 -11.38 -5.83 -14.73
N ARG A 14 -12.65 -5.51 -15.05
CA ARG A 14 -13.56 -6.41 -15.78
C ARG A 14 -13.01 -6.85 -17.14
N LEU A 15 -12.37 -5.95 -17.88
CA LEU A 15 -11.72 -6.30 -19.15
C LEU A 15 -10.68 -7.42 -18.94
N ILE A 16 -9.81 -7.28 -17.93
CA ILE A 16 -8.83 -8.30 -17.58
C ILE A 16 -9.52 -9.61 -17.17
N GLN A 17 -10.63 -9.55 -16.41
CA GLN A 17 -11.43 -10.72 -16.02
C GLN A 17 -11.98 -11.49 -17.21
N ILE A 18 -12.50 -10.78 -18.21
CA ILE A 18 -13.05 -11.40 -19.43
C ILE A 18 -11.94 -12.10 -20.21
N VAL A 19 -10.81 -11.42 -20.46
CA VAL A 19 -9.67 -12.00 -21.19
C VAL A 19 -9.14 -13.24 -20.45
N PHE A 20 -9.02 -13.15 -19.14
CA PHE A 20 -8.55 -14.25 -18.30
C PHE A 20 -9.49 -15.46 -18.34
N GLY A 21 -10.79 -15.24 -18.17
CA GLY A 21 -11.81 -16.30 -18.25
C GLY A 21 -11.84 -16.97 -19.62
N LEU A 22 -11.72 -16.19 -20.69
CA LEU A 22 -11.66 -16.69 -22.06
C LEU A 22 -10.43 -17.59 -22.29
N VAL A 23 -9.25 -17.17 -21.83
CA VAL A 23 -8.01 -17.95 -21.95
C VAL A 23 -8.13 -19.29 -21.21
N LEU A 24 -8.69 -19.30 -20.01
CA LEU A 24 -8.90 -20.52 -19.24
C LEU A 24 -9.94 -21.44 -19.89
N ALA A 25 -11.06 -20.90 -20.39
CA ALA A 25 -12.08 -21.69 -21.06
C ALA A 25 -11.54 -22.34 -22.35
N GLN A 26 -10.79 -21.57 -23.15
CA GLN A 26 -10.21 -22.07 -24.40
C GLN A 26 -9.18 -23.18 -24.16
N SER A 27 -8.41 -23.10 -23.06
CA SER A 27 -7.44 -24.15 -22.74
C SER A 27 -8.10 -25.46 -22.28
N LEU A 28 -9.26 -25.41 -21.62
CA LEU A 28 -10.04 -26.61 -21.33
C LEU A 28 -10.50 -27.33 -22.60
N LEU A 29 -10.88 -26.57 -23.63
CA LEU A 29 -11.23 -27.13 -24.94
C LEU A 29 -9.99 -27.70 -25.65
N LEU A 30 -8.88 -26.97 -25.63
CA LEU A 30 -7.63 -27.41 -26.27
C LEU A 30 -7.08 -28.70 -25.66
N TYR A 31 -7.21 -28.86 -24.34
CA TYR A 31 -6.69 -30.02 -23.60
C TYR A 31 -7.78 -31.01 -23.19
N LYS A 32 -8.92 -31.03 -23.89
CA LYS A 32 -10.06 -31.91 -23.60
C LYS A 32 -9.65 -33.38 -23.45
N GLU A 33 -8.83 -33.90 -24.35
CA GLU A 33 -8.38 -35.31 -24.33
C GLU A 33 -7.54 -35.65 -23.09
N VAL A 34 -6.67 -34.72 -22.67
CA VAL A 34 -5.87 -34.86 -21.44
C VAL A 34 -6.78 -34.91 -20.20
N ILE A 35 -7.85 -34.11 -20.21
CA ILE A 35 -8.81 -34.02 -19.09
C ILE A 35 -9.72 -35.25 -19.03
N LEU A 36 -10.21 -35.74 -20.17
CA LEU A 36 -11.11 -36.89 -20.23
C LEU A 36 -10.39 -38.23 -19.99
N HIS A 37 -9.12 -38.31 -20.37
CA HIS A 37 -8.32 -39.52 -20.25
C HIS A 37 -7.03 -39.27 -19.44
N PRO A 38 -7.14 -38.90 -18.14
CA PRO A 38 -6.02 -38.44 -17.33
C PRO A 38 -4.98 -39.52 -17.01
N LEU A 39 -5.40 -40.79 -17.02
CA LEU A 39 -4.57 -41.95 -16.68
C LEU A 39 -3.91 -42.62 -17.89
N HIS A 40 -4.13 -42.11 -19.11
CA HIS A 40 -3.41 -42.59 -20.28
C HIS A 40 -1.91 -42.32 -20.12
N GLU A 41 -1.05 -43.26 -20.50
CA GLU A 41 0.40 -43.23 -20.19
C GLU A 41 1.10 -41.94 -20.65
N SER A 42 0.61 -41.33 -21.73
CA SER A 42 1.13 -40.06 -22.28
C SER A 42 0.52 -38.80 -21.65
N HIS A 43 -0.60 -38.90 -20.92
CA HIS A 43 -1.40 -37.72 -20.54
C HIS A 43 -1.16 -37.24 -19.11
N TRP A 44 -0.75 -38.09 -18.17
CA TRP A 44 -0.69 -37.67 -16.77
C TRP A 44 0.34 -36.56 -16.50
N ILE A 45 1.49 -36.51 -17.21
CA ILE A 45 2.45 -35.40 -17.10
C ILE A 45 1.82 -34.11 -17.64
N SER A 46 1.13 -34.20 -18.79
CA SER A 46 0.40 -33.07 -19.37
C SER A 46 -0.69 -32.57 -18.42
N LEU A 47 -1.42 -33.48 -17.77
CA LEU A 47 -2.42 -33.15 -16.75
C LEU A 47 -1.79 -32.48 -15.54
N LEU A 48 -0.64 -32.96 -15.08
CA LEU A 48 0.10 -32.36 -13.97
C LEU A 48 0.58 -30.94 -14.33
N ALA A 49 1.12 -30.75 -15.54
CA ALA A 49 1.55 -29.45 -16.04
C ALA A 49 0.36 -28.48 -16.19
N LEU A 50 -0.77 -28.97 -16.72
CA LEU A 50 -2.02 -28.23 -16.83
C LEU A 50 -2.54 -27.81 -15.45
N SER A 51 -2.62 -28.75 -14.51
CA SER A 51 -3.04 -28.49 -13.13
C SER A 51 -2.13 -27.46 -12.46
N THR A 52 -0.82 -27.54 -12.71
CA THR A 52 0.17 -26.60 -12.18
C THR A 52 -0.07 -25.19 -12.70
N VAL A 53 -0.36 -25.02 -14.00
CA VAL A 53 -0.70 -23.71 -14.57
C VAL A 53 -2.04 -23.22 -13.99
N PHE A 54 -3.10 -24.03 -13.98
CA PHE A 54 -4.40 -23.64 -13.44
C PHE A 54 -4.34 -23.20 -11.97
N ILE A 55 -3.70 -23.98 -11.10
CA ILE A 55 -3.52 -23.65 -9.69
C ILE A 55 -2.77 -22.32 -9.55
N THR A 56 -1.65 -22.18 -10.28
CA THR A 56 -0.85 -20.95 -10.30
C THR A 56 -1.71 -19.75 -10.71
N THR A 57 -2.44 -19.89 -11.81
CA THR A 57 -3.26 -18.85 -12.42
C THR A 57 -4.38 -18.42 -11.46
N ILE A 58 -5.10 -19.36 -10.83
CA ILE A 58 -6.14 -19.07 -9.82
C ILE A 58 -5.55 -18.37 -8.58
N MET A 59 -4.43 -18.85 -8.04
CA MET A 59 -3.81 -18.19 -6.87
C MET A 59 -3.36 -16.76 -7.20
N SER A 60 -2.87 -16.55 -8.41
CA SER A 60 -2.46 -15.24 -8.91
C SER A 60 -3.63 -14.30 -9.09
N TRP A 61 -4.75 -14.83 -9.58
CA TRP A 61 -6.01 -14.13 -9.72
C TRP A 61 -6.54 -13.60 -8.40
N ILE A 62 -6.56 -14.44 -7.36
CA ILE A 62 -6.99 -14.07 -6.02
C ILE A 62 -6.10 -12.95 -5.46
N ASP A 63 -4.77 -13.12 -5.54
CA ASP A 63 -3.83 -12.11 -5.05
C ASP A 63 -3.95 -10.78 -5.81
N TRP A 64 -4.25 -10.83 -7.10
CA TRP A 64 -4.48 -9.65 -7.94
C TRP A 64 -5.76 -8.91 -7.54
N HIS A 65 -6.87 -9.61 -7.26
CA HIS A 65 -8.11 -8.98 -6.77
C HIS A 65 -7.92 -8.27 -5.44
N ILE A 66 -7.28 -8.95 -4.48
CA ILE A 66 -6.95 -8.34 -3.18
C ILE A 66 -6.10 -7.07 -3.41
N THR A 67 -5.16 -7.13 -4.36
CA THR A 67 -4.34 -5.96 -4.70
C THR A 67 -5.17 -4.84 -5.34
N MET A 68 -6.14 -5.14 -6.20
CA MET A 68 -7.01 -4.13 -6.84
C MET A 68 -7.97 -3.48 -5.84
N GLU A 69 -8.49 -4.23 -4.88
CA GLU A 69 -9.34 -3.70 -3.82
C GLU A 69 -8.56 -2.72 -2.94
N LEU A 70 -7.34 -3.10 -2.54
CA LEU A 70 -6.49 -2.27 -1.69
C LEU A 70 -5.86 -1.08 -2.45
N ARG A 71 -5.59 -1.27 -3.75
CA ARG A 71 -4.79 -0.35 -4.58
C ARG A 71 -5.37 -0.29 -6.00
N PRO A 72 -6.57 0.31 -6.19
CA PRO A 72 -7.18 0.42 -7.51
C PRO A 72 -6.33 1.28 -8.45
N TYR A 73 -6.53 1.12 -9.75
CA TYR A 73 -5.84 1.98 -10.72
C TYR A 73 -6.31 3.43 -10.58
N ASN A 74 -5.38 4.37 -10.75
CA ASN A 74 -5.69 5.81 -10.72
C ASN A 74 -5.27 6.50 -12.02
N PHE A 75 -6.19 6.55 -12.99
CA PHE A 75 -6.00 7.21 -14.28
C PHE A 75 -6.42 8.68 -14.31
N ASP A 76 -6.51 9.32 -13.14
CA ASP A 76 -6.76 10.76 -13.08
C ASP A 76 -5.68 11.51 -13.88
N TYR A 77 -6.10 12.43 -14.74
CA TYR A 77 -5.18 13.25 -15.53
C TYR A 77 -4.29 14.13 -14.66
N LYS A 78 -4.72 14.44 -13.43
CA LYS A 78 -3.93 15.14 -12.41
C LYS A 78 -3.00 14.21 -11.62
N ASN A 79 -3.06 12.89 -11.84
CA ASN A 79 -2.16 11.96 -11.16
C ASN A 79 -0.76 12.07 -11.78
N GLU A 80 0.18 12.69 -11.04
CA GLU A 80 1.59 12.78 -11.43
C GLU A 80 2.23 11.39 -11.71
N ARG A 81 1.65 10.32 -11.14
CA ARG A 81 2.10 8.94 -11.29
C ARG A 81 1.25 8.13 -12.28
N ARG A 82 0.44 8.79 -13.11
CA ARG A 82 -0.44 8.15 -14.10
C ARG A 82 0.31 7.17 -15.00
N ARG A 83 1.50 7.54 -15.49
CA ARG A 83 2.33 6.68 -16.35
C ARG A 83 2.67 5.34 -15.67
N SER A 84 2.86 5.33 -14.35
CA SER A 84 3.10 4.09 -13.60
C SER A 84 1.85 3.22 -13.52
N GLU A 85 0.66 3.80 -13.43
CA GLU A 85 -0.60 3.05 -13.49
C GLU A 85 -0.85 2.48 -14.90
N GLU A 86 -0.51 3.22 -15.95
CA GLU A 86 -0.56 2.74 -17.34
C GLU A 86 0.40 1.56 -17.56
N ILE A 87 1.65 1.68 -17.11
CA ILE A 87 2.64 0.59 -17.15
C ILE A 87 2.11 -0.61 -16.36
N ARG A 88 1.58 -0.40 -15.15
CA ARG A 88 1.03 -1.48 -14.32
C ARG A 88 -0.11 -2.20 -15.02
N LEU A 89 -1.07 -1.48 -15.60
CA LEU A 89 -2.17 -2.07 -16.38
C LEU A 89 -1.63 -2.89 -17.56
N GLY A 90 -0.69 -2.35 -18.31
CA GLY A 90 -0.05 -3.05 -19.42
C GLY A 90 0.65 -4.34 -18.98
N VAL A 91 1.40 -4.29 -17.88
CA VAL A 91 2.08 -5.48 -17.33
C VAL A 91 1.08 -6.50 -16.77
N ASP A 92 -0.01 -6.07 -16.16
CA ASP A 92 -1.06 -6.97 -15.68
C ASP A 92 -1.74 -7.68 -16.88
N MET A 93 -1.95 -7.00 -18.00
CA MET A 93 -2.43 -7.62 -19.25
C MET A 93 -1.40 -8.60 -19.84
N ILE A 94 -0.13 -8.21 -19.89
CA ILE A 94 0.97 -9.11 -20.31
C ILE A 94 1.01 -10.37 -19.45
N THR A 95 0.76 -10.26 -18.14
CA THR A 95 0.71 -11.40 -17.24
C THR A 95 -0.37 -12.41 -17.65
N VAL A 96 -1.55 -11.95 -18.09
CA VAL A 96 -2.61 -12.83 -18.61
C VAL A 96 -2.16 -13.53 -19.91
N ILE A 97 -1.49 -12.80 -20.80
CA ILE A 97 -0.92 -13.36 -22.04
C ILE A 97 0.14 -14.41 -21.72
N LEU A 98 0.98 -14.19 -20.70
CA LEU A 98 1.97 -15.16 -20.25
C LEU A 98 1.35 -16.44 -19.69
N TYR A 99 0.15 -16.37 -19.10
CA TYR A 99 -0.60 -17.58 -18.75
C TYR A 99 -1.13 -18.33 -19.96
N ALA A 100 -1.60 -17.62 -20.98
CA ALA A 100 -1.96 -18.26 -22.24
C ALA A 100 -0.74 -18.96 -22.87
N TYR A 101 0.42 -18.29 -22.88
CA TYR A 101 1.68 -18.90 -23.31
C TYR A 101 2.02 -20.16 -22.51
N LEU A 102 1.93 -20.11 -21.18
CA LEU A 102 2.15 -21.28 -20.32
C LEU A 102 1.22 -22.43 -20.67
N LEU A 103 -0.06 -22.15 -20.90
CA LEU A 103 -1.04 -23.15 -21.34
C LEU A 103 -0.59 -23.76 -22.67
N PHE A 104 -0.33 -22.96 -23.69
CA PHE A 104 0.09 -23.47 -25.01
C PHE A 104 1.43 -24.21 -24.99
N SER A 105 2.34 -23.86 -24.08
CA SER A 105 3.62 -24.54 -23.93
C SER A 105 3.48 -26.01 -23.47
N ILE A 106 2.32 -26.40 -22.92
CA ILE A 106 2.01 -27.79 -22.55
C ILE A 106 1.89 -28.68 -23.80
N GLN A 107 1.63 -28.10 -24.98
CA GLN A 107 1.46 -28.88 -26.21
C GLN A 107 2.68 -29.75 -26.53
N SER A 108 3.91 -29.34 -26.19
CA SER A 108 5.10 -30.19 -26.39
C SER A 108 5.03 -31.48 -25.59
N ILE A 109 4.51 -31.42 -24.36
CA ILE A 109 4.33 -32.57 -23.46
C ILE A 109 3.23 -33.49 -23.99
N VAL A 110 2.13 -32.91 -24.50
CA VAL A 110 1.03 -33.66 -25.11
C VAL A 110 1.50 -34.42 -26.35
N ASN A 111 2.32 -33.79 -27.18
CA ASN A 111 2.88 -34.42 -28.38
C ASN A 111 3.91 -35.52 -28.04
N GLY A 112 4.52 -35.46 -26.86
CA GLY A 112 5.39 -36.52 -26.36
C GLY A 112 5.88 -36.23 -24.95
N PRO A 113 5.63 -37.12 -23.96
CA PRO A 113 5.93 -36.83 -22.56
C PRO A 113 7.45 -36.74 -22.27
N SER A 114 8.29 -37.21 -23.20
CA SER A 114 9.76 -37.11 -23.18
C SER A 114 10.32 -35.85 -23.86
N GLN A 115 9.47 -35.00 -24.46
CA GLN A 115 9.92 -33.76 -25.11
C GLN A 115 10.38 -32.72 -24.08
N SER A 116 11.17 -31.74 -24.53
CA SER A 116 11.66 -30.68 -23.65
C SER A 116 10.52 -29.80 -23.13
N ILE A 117 10.55 -29.50 -21.83
CA ILE A 117 9.65 -28.54 -21.17
C ILE A 117 10.34 -27.20 -20.88
N ALA A 118 11.43 -26.89 -21.58
CA ALA A 118 12.15 -25.63 -21.39
C ALA A 118 11.27 -24.41 -21.68
N GLY A 119 10.37 -24.48 -22.68
CA GLY A 119 9.39 -23.43 -22.97
C GLY A 119 8.42 -23.20 -21.81
N TYR A 120 7.92 -24.28 -21.20
CA TYR A 120 7.08 -24.24 -20.01
C TYR A 120 7.77 -23.54 -18.83
N LEU A 121 9.02 -23.89 -18.52
CA LEU A 121 9.81 -23.25 -17.47
C LEU A 121 10.11 -21.77 -17.76
N THR A 122 10.40 -21.44 -19.02
CA THR A 122 10.62 -20.06 -19.47
C THR A 122 9.38 -19.20 -19.21
N GLY A 123 8.18 -19.74 -19.43
CA GLY A 123 6.93 -19.04 -19.13
C GLY A 123 6.82 -18.64 -17.66
N PHE A 124 7.19 -19.51 -16.72
CA PHE A 124 7.18 -19.17 -15.29
C PHE A 124 8.18 -18.05 -14.95
N LEU A 125 9.38 -18.10 -15.54
CA LEU A 125 10.38 -17.04 -15.35
C LEU A 125 9.85 -15.69 -15.86
N LEU A 126 9.21 -15.66 -17.03
CA LEU A 126 8.60 -14.45 -17.58
C LEU A 126 7.47 -13.92 -16.68
N VAL A 127 6.65 -14.81 -16.09
CA VAL A 127 5.62 -14.41 -15.11
C VAL A 127 6.24 -13.72 -13.90
N PHE A 128 7.37 -14.20 -13.37
CA PHE A 128 8.07 -13.53 -12.27
C PHE A 128 8.66 -12.17 -12.66
N ILE A 129 9.16 -12.03 -13.88
CA ILE A 129 9.61 -10.73 -14.40
C ILE A 129 8.42 -9.76 -14.47
N ALA A 130 7.28 -10.19 -15.01
CA ALA A 130 6.05 -9.39 -15.04
C ALA A 130 5.58 -8.99 -13.63
N TYR A 131 5.63 -9.91 -12.66
CA TYR A 131 5.32 -9.59 -11.26
C TYR A 131 6.24 -8.55 -10.66
N LEU A 132 7.53 -8.61 -10.97
CA LEU A 132 8.50 -7.64 -10.48
C LEU A 132 8.18 -6.26 -11.05
N LEU A 133 7.94 -6.17 -12.36
CA LEU A 133 7.58 -4.91 -13.04
C LEU A 133 6.27 -4.32 -12.50
N SER A 134 5.21 -5.13 -12.40
CA SER A 134 3.91 -4.71 -11.81
C SER A 134 4.10 -4.28 -10.34
N GLY A 135 4.92 -5.00 -9.58
CA GLY A 135 5.26 -4.67 -8.19
C GLY A 135 6.03 -3.35 -8.04
N LEU A 136 6.98 -3.07 -8.91
CA LEU A 136 7.73 -1.81 -8.94
C LEU A 136 6.85 -0.64 -9.36
N ALA A 137 6.01 -0.82 -10.38
CA ALA A 137 5.03 0.18 -10.80
C ALA A 137 4.06 0.52 -9.66
N ARG A 138 3.55 -0.49 -8.93
CA ARG A 138 2.75 -0.29 -7.71
C ARG A 138 3.51 0.46 -6.61
N ARG A 139 4.78 0.15 -6.39
CA ARG A 139 5.59 0.86 -5.39
C ARG A 139 5.78 2.33 -5.75
N HIS A 140 5.99 2.60 -7.04
CA HIS A 140 6.10 3.98 -7.50
C HIS A 140 4.78 4.71 -7.32
N ALA A 141 3.65 4.10 -7.73
CA ALA A 141 2.31 4.69 -7.63
C ALA A 141 1.85 4.92 -6.18
N HIS A 142 1.97 3.90 -5.33
CA HIS A 142 1.32 3.85 -4.01
C HIS A 142 2.31 3.79 -2.83
N GLY A 143 3.60 3.98 -3.08
CA GLY A 143 4.64 3.98 -2.06
C GLY A 143 5.30 2.61 -1.83
N PRO A 144 6.44 2.56 -1.11
CA PRO A 144 7.29 1.38 -0.97
C PRO A 144 6.57 0.17 -0.35
N LEU A 145 5.49 0.44 0.37
CA LEU A 145 4.72 -0.53 1.11
C LEU A 145 3.72 -1.31 0.24
N ALA A 146 3.46 -0.85 -0.99
CA ALA A 146 2.49 -1.45 -1.91
C ALA A 146 2.96 -2.77 -2.57
N SER A 147 4.25 -3.09 -2.53
CA SER A 147 4.78 -4.37 -2.98
C SER A 147 6.11 -4.69 -2.32
N ASN A 148 6.33 -5.94 -1.94
CA ASN A 148 7.64 -6.42 -1.51
C ASN A 148 8.33 -7.17 -2.66
N PRO A 149 9.38 -6.61 -3.30
CA PRO A 149 10.05 -7.25 -4.42
C PRO A 149 10.96 -8.40 -3.99
N VAL A 150 11.35 -8.50 -2.71
CA VAL A 150 12.34 -9.48 -2.25
C VAL A 150 11.90 -10.93 -2.50
N PRO A 151 10.67 -11.36 -2.15
CA PRO A 151 10.20 -12.70 -2.49
C PRO A 151 10.13 -12.92 -4.02
N ILE A 152 9.71 -11.90 -4.79
CA ILE A 152 9.59 -12.02 -6.24
C ILE A 152 10.97 -12.29 -6.87
N ILE A 153 11.99 -11.53 -6.47
CA ILE A 153 13.37 -11.69 -6.98
C ILE A 153 13.94 -13.05 -6.58
N ARG A 154 13.81 -13.44 -5.31
CA ARG A 154 14.35 -14.72 -4.81
C ARG A 154 13.75 -15.92 -5.56
N PHE A 155 12.42 -15.96 -5.68
CA PHE A 155 11.75 -17.05 -6.36
C PHE A 155 11.94 -17.00 -7.89
N GLY A 156 12.06 -15.81 -8.48
CA GLY A 156 12.47 -15.66 -9.88
C GLY A 156 13.86 -16.23 -10.15
N ALA A 157 14.83 -16.00 -9.26
CA ALA A 157 16.16 -16.59 -9.35
C ALA A 157 16.14 -18.13 -9.21
N ILE A 158 15.28 -18.68 -8.35
CA ILE A 158 15.07 -20.13 -8.24
C ILE A 158 14.57 -20.71 -9.57
N TYR A 159 13.61 -20.05 -10.25
CA TYR A 159 13.13 -20.49 -11.56
C TYR A 159 14.21 -20.39 -12.65
N ALA A 160 15.02 -19.33 -12.64
CA ALA A 160 16.14 -19.21 -13.56
C ALA A 160 17.16 -20.35 -13.36
N LEU A 161 17.50 -20.67 -12.11
CA LEU A 161 18.36 -21.81 -11.78
C LEU A 161 17.72 -23.14 -12.21
N LEU A 162 16.43 -23.35 -11.93
CA LEU A 162 15.70 -24.55 -12.31
C LEU A 162 15.72 -24.76 -13.84
N LEU A 163 15.51 -23.69 -14.62
CA LEU A 163 15.59 -23.72 -16.08
C LEU A 163 16.98 -24.12 -16.58
N ILE A 164 18.05 -23.52 -16.03
CA ILE A 164 19.43 -23.83 -16.41
C ILE A 164 19.76 -25.29 -16.09
N VAL A 165 19.48 -25.74 -14.85
CA VAL A 165 19.72 -27.12 -14.41
C VAL A 165 18.94 -28.10 -15.27
N TYR A 166 17.65 -27.83 -15.52
CA TYR A 166 16.81 -28.67 -16.37
C TYR A 166 17.41 -28.83 -17.77
N GLN A 167 17.81 -27.73 -18.43
CA GLN A 167 18.40 -27.80 -19.78
C GLN A 167 19.69 -28.64 -19.81
N VAL A 168 20.59 -28.44 -18.84
CA VAL A 168 21.84 -29.20 -18.75
C VAL A 168 21.57 -30.69 -18.57
N VAL A 169 20.66 -31.05 -17.67
CA VAL A 169 20.33 -32.45 -17.37
C VAL A 169 19.56 -33.09 -18.54
N PHE A 170 18.60 -32.38 -19.12
CA PHE A 170 17.83 -32.85 -20.27
C PHE A 170 18.73 -33.16 -21.46
N ASN A 171 19.68 -32.28 -21.79
CA ASN A 171 20.62 -32.49 -22.89
C ASN A 171 21.54 -33.71 -22.68
N ARG A 172 21.84 -34.05 -21.42
CA ARG A 172 22.64 -35.25 -21.09
C ARG A 172 21.83 -36.55 -21.15
N ILE A 173 20.57 -36.52 -20.71
CA ILE A 173 19.73 -37.72 -20.60
C ILE A 173 19.00 -38.03 -21.91
N SER A 174 18.60 -37.01 -22.68
CA SER A 174 17.82 -37.16 -23.91
C SER A 174 18.51 -37.99 -24.99
N THR A 175 19.84 -38.06 -24.99
CA THR A 175 20.62 -38.92 -25.89
C THR A 175 20.69 -40.37 -25.44
N SER A 176 20.39 -40.66 -24.16
CA SER A 176 20.63 -41.96 -23.53
C SER A 176 19.35 -42.74 -23.19
N SER A 177 18.27 -42.08 -22.75
CA SER A 177 17.05 -42.77 -22.31
C SER A 177 15.80 -41.89 -22.38
N SER A 178 14.78 -42.34 -23.11
CA SER A 178 13.45 -41.71 -23.16
C SER A 178 12.71 -41.79 -21.81
N SER A 179 12.90 -42.88 -21.06
CA SER A 179 12.36 -43.04 -19.71
C SER A 179 12.99 -42.04 -18.72
N GLY A 180 14.28 -41.73 -18.90
CA GLY A 180 14.98 -40.75 -18.08
C GLY A 180 14.43 -39.32 -18.26
N THR A 181 14.16 -38.90 -19.51
CA THR A 181 13.58 -37.57 -19.77
C THR A 181 12.15 -37.45 -19.28
N TYR A 182 11.37 -38.53 -19.36
CA TYR A 182 10.03 -38.62 -18.81
C TYR A 182 10.00 -38.37 -17.29
N VAL A 183 10.86 -39.06 -16.53
CA VAL A 183 10.96 -38.87 -15.08
C VAL A 183 11.43 -37.45 -14.76
N LEU A 184 12.43 -36.95 -15.49
CA LEU A 184 12.93 -35.58 -15.32
C LEU A 184 11.81 -34.54 -15.51
N ASN A 185 11.00 -34.67 -16.54
CA ASN A 185 9.88 -33.77 -16.82
C ASN A 185 8.85 -33.79 -15.68
N ALA A 186 8.42 -34.99 -15.25
CA ALA A 186 7.47 -35.13 -14.17
C ALA A 186 7.96 -34.46 -12.87
N VAL A 187 9.19 -34.77 -12.44
CA VAL A 187 9.80 -34.19 -11.25
C VAL A 187 9.90 -32.66 -11.37
N THR A 188 10.31 -32.17 -12.54
CA THR A 188 10.46 -30.73 -12.78
C THR A 188 9.12 -29.99 -12.73
N VAL A 189 8.03 -30.59 -13.20
CA VAL A 189 6.68 -30.01 -13.07
C VAL A 189 6.24 -29.96 -11.61
N VAL A 190 6.46 -31.04 -10.83
CA VAL A 190 6.15 -31.04 -9.38
C VAL A 190 6.94 -29.96 -8.64
N VAL A 191 8.25 -29.87 -8.89
CA VAL A 191 9.11 -28.83 -8.29
C VAL A 191 8.62 -27.43 -8.69
N THR A 192 8.25 -27.25 -9.96
CA THR A 192 7.66 -26.00 -10.46
C THR A 192 6.42 -25.60 -9.65
N LEU A 193 5.48 -26.51 -9.43
CA LEU A 193 4.30 -26.24 -8.61
C LEU A 193 4.66 -25.90 -7.16
N ALA A 194 5.56 -26.69 -6.56
CA ALA A 194 5.98 -26.49 -5.18
C ALA A 194 6.65 -25.12 -4.96
N VAL A 195 7.51 -24.68 -5.89
CA VAL A 195 8.15 -23.36 -5.87
C VAL A 195 7.11 -22.25 -5.97
N MET A 196 6.13 -22.36 -6.88
CA MET A 196 5.06 -21.36 -6.99
C MET A 196 4.18 -21.29 -5.73
N VAL A 197 3.74 -22.43 -5.20
CA VAL A 197 2.92 -22.47 -3.97
C VAL A 197 3.70 -21.88 -2.80
N SER A 198 4.98 -22.23 -2.66
CA SER A 198 5.88 -21.68 -1.63
C SER A 198 6.02 -20.16 -1.75
N TYR A 199 6.21 -19.64 -2.98
CA TYR A 199 6.22 -18.20 -3.22
C TYR A 199 4.95 -17.52 -2.71
N ARG A 200 3.78 -18.10 -2.99
CA ARG A 200 2.49 -17.53 -2.54
C ARG A 200 2.35 -17.52 -1.03
N ILE A 201 2.72 -18.62 -0.37
CA ILE A 201 2.71 -18.71 1.09
C ILE A 201 3.64 -17.66 1.68
N VAL A 202 4.89 -17.60 1.23
CA VAL A 202 5.89 -16.62 1.72
C VAL A 202 5.41 -15.18 1.48
N ARG A 203 4.86 -14.87 0.31
CA ARG A 203 4.34 -13.53 0.00
C ARG A 203 3.18 -13.14 0.92
N ARG A 204 2.22 -14.04 1.16
CA ARG A 204 1.08 -13.79 2.05
C ARG A 204 1.53 -13.66 3.51
N SER A 205 2.42 -14.53 3.96
CA SER A 205 3.01 -14.47 5.30
C SER A 205 3.79 -13.18 5.52
N ALA A 206 4.60 -12.74 4.55
CA ALA A 206 5.31 -11.46 4.64
C ALA A 206 4.35 -10.26 4.76
N GLY A 207 3.20 -10.31 4.05
CA GLY A 207 2.14 -9.31 4.21
C GLY A 207 1.52 -9.32 5.62
N LYS A 208 1.17 -10.51 6.12
CA LYS A 208 0.62 -10.69 7.48
C LYS A 208 1.60 -10.26 8.58
N MET A 209 2.85 -10.69 8.49
CA MET A 209 3.91 -10.31 9.45
C MET A 209 4.09 -8.80 9.49
N ARG A 210 4.07 -8.14 8.34
CA ARG A 210 4.19 -6.69 8.28
C ARG A 210 2.98 -5.96 8.87
N GLN A 211 1.77 -6.51 8.71
CA GLN A 211 0.60 -6.00 9.40
C GLN A 211 0.71 -6.23 10.92
N GLN A 212 1.15 -7.41 11.34
CA GLN A 212 1.38 -7.70 12.76
C GLN A 212 2.45 -6.80 13.38
N GLU A 213 3.54 -6.51 12.67
CA GLU A 213 4.55 -5.56 13.12
C GLU A 213 3.98 -4.14 13.26
N LYS A 214 3.13 -3.71 12.32
CA LYS A 214 2.38 -2.44 12.46
C LYS A 214 1.42 -2.46 13.65
N ASP A 215 0.76 -3.59 13.89
CA ASP A 215 -0.19 -3.75 14.99
C ASP A 215 0.52 -3.82 16.35
N LYS A 216 1.80 -4.22 16.39
CA LYS A 216 2.68 -4.12 17.57
C LYS A 216 3.25 -2.72 17.78
N GLY A 217 3.37 -1.94 16.70
CA GLY A 217 3.81 -0.56 16.76
C GLY A 217 2.75 0.38 17.32
N PHE A 218 3.07 1.67 17.35
CA PHE A 218 2.17 2.68 17.88
C PHE A 218 1.01 2.97 16.93
N LYS A 219 -0.14 3.30 17.50
CA LYS A 219 -1.22 4.02 16.83
C LYS A 219 -0.93 5.51 16.93
N LEU A 220 -0.61 6.12 15.80
CA LEU A 220 -0.23 7.52 15.70
C LEU A 220 -1.41 8.32 15.13
N GLY A 221 -1.95 9.24 15.91
CA GLY A 221 -2.84 10.28 15.45
C GLY A 221 -2.02 11.45 14.91
N ILE A 222 -2.17 11.79 13.64
CA ILE A 222 -1.42 12.91 13.03
C ILE A 222 -2.42 13.89 12.43
N ASP A 223 -2.36 15.16 12.83
CA ASP A 223 -3.17 16.21 12.21
C ASP A 223 -2.73 16.45 10.76
N ILE A 224 -3.65 16.96 9.93
CA ILE A 224 -3.35 17.36 8.57
C ILE A 224 -2.93 18.82 8.54
N ASP A 225 -3.82 19.72 8.94
CA ASP A 225 -3.59 21.16 8.87
C ASP A 225 -2.59 21.55 9.96
N GLY A 226 -1.60 22.39 9.66
CA GLY A 226 -0.58 22.84 10.61
C GLY A 226 0.50 21.79 10.91
N VAL A 227 0.37 20.57 10.38
CA VAL A 227 1.34 19.48 10.55
C VAL A 227 1.81 18.93 9.21
N LEU A 228 0.90 18.38 8.39
CA LEU A 228 1.23 17.86 7.06
C LEU A 228 1.05 18.92 5.97
N ALA A 229 -0.06 19.64 6.03
CA ALA A 229 -0.52 20.60 5.05
C ALA A 229 -0.38 22.02 5.60
N ASN A 230 0.19 22.92 4.80
CA ASN A 230 0.39 24.31 5.17
C ASN A 230 -0.80 25.16 4.71
N GLN A 231 -1.87 25.10 5.50
CA GLN A 231 -3.14 25.79 5.26
C GLN A 231 -2.98 27.32 5.29
N ILE A 232 -2.10 27.85 6.14
CA ILE A 232 -1.86 29.30 6.24
C ILE A 232 -1.23 29.84 4.96
N HIS A 233 -0.15 29.22 4.47
CA HIS A 233 0.47 29.66 3.21
C HIS A 233 -0.52 29.58 2.04
N GLY A 234 -1.45 28.62 2.07
CA GLY A 234 -2.52 28.53 1.09
C GLY A 234 -3.56 29.65 1.20
N VAL A 235 -3.93 30.07 2.41
CA VAL A 235 -5.07 31.00 2.64
C VAL A 235 -4.68 32.47 2.50
N LEU A 236 -3.42 32.83 2.82
CA LEU A 236 -2.93 34.21 2.78
C LEU A 236 -3.18 34.93 1.42
N PRO A 237 -2.94 34.32 0.24
CA PRO A 237 -3.27 34.95 -1.03
C PRO A 237 -4.77 35.24 -1.20
N ARG A 238 -5.65 34.37 -0.67
CA ARG A 238 -7.12 34.54 -0.76
C ARG A 238 -7.60 35.68 0.13
N ILE A 239 -7.03 35.77 1.33
CA ILE A 239 -7.27 36.88 2.27
C ILE A 239 -6.90 38.22 1.61
N LYS A 240 -5.71 38.30 1.02
CA LYS A 240 -5.24 39.50 0.33
C LYS A 240 -6.16 39.87 -0.83
N ALA A 241 -6.58 38.89 -1.63
CA ALA A 241 -7.48 39.12 -2.76
C ALA A 241 -8.87 39.64 -2.33
N ARG A 242 -9.41 39.12 -1.22
CA ARG A 242 -10.76 39.48 -0.75
C ARG A 242 -10.79 40.77 0.06
N SER A 243 -9.83 40.98 0.95
CA SER A 243 -9.83 42.07 1.94
C SER A 243 -8.82 43.17 1.67
N GLY A 244 -7.89 42.97 0.74
CA GLY A 244 -6.73 43.87 0.53
C GLY A 244 -5.65 43.75 1.61
N ILE A 245 -5.88 43.01 2.69
CA ILE A 245 -4.93 42.86 3.80
C ILE A 245 -3.84 41.85 3.43
N SER A 246 -2.58 42.28 3.55
CA SER A 246 -1.41 41.42 3.30
C SER A 246 -0.76 41.06 4.63
N LEU A 247 -0.77 39.77 4.98
CA LEU A 247 -0.11 39.22 6.17
C LEU A 247 1.01 38.28 5.76
N ARG A 248 2.09 38.24 6.55
CA ARG A 248 3.12 37.21 6.47
C ARG A 248 2.78 36.05 7.39
N TYR A 249 3.38 34.89 7.11
CA TYR A 249 3.15 33.67 7.89
C TYR A 249 3.52 33.82 9.38
N ASP A 250 4.64 34.49 9.66
CA ASP A 250 5.17 34.76 11.01
C ASP A 250 4.31 35.75 11.81
N GLU A 251 3.44 36.52 11.14
CA GLU A 251 2.52 37.47 11.78
C GLU A 251 1.26 36.80 12.32
N ILE A 252 1.01 35.53 11.98
CA ILE A 252 -0.15 34.78 12.47
C ILE A 252 0.13 34.24 13.88
N SER A 253 0.13 35.14 14.86
CA SER A 253 0.46 34.82 16.26
C SER A 253 -0.67 34.14 17.03
N GLU A 254 -1.88 34.09 16.47
CA GLU A 254 -3.07 33.50 17.10
C GLU A 254 -3.92 32.75 16.07
N TRP A 255 -4.52 31.63 16.48
CA TRP A 255 -5.39 30.84 15.59
C TRP A 255 -6.64 31.60 15.14
N ARG A 256 -7.16 32.48 16.01
CA ARG A 256 -8.31 33.37 15.76
C ARG A 256 -7.86 34.81 15.51
N LEU A 257 -6.67 35.03 14.95
CA LEU A 257 -6.20 36.38 14.61
C LEU A 257 -7.21 37.08 13.68
N THR A 258 -7.62 38.28 14.06
CA THR A 258 -8.62 39.07 13.32
C THR A 258 -8.04 39.58 12.00
N VAL A 259 -8.81 39.47 10.91
CA VAL A 259 -8.43 39.97 9.59
C VAL A 259 -9.65 40.62 8.91
N GLY A 260 -9.73 41.96 9.02
CA GLY A 260 -10.91 42.71 8.60
C GLY A 260 -12.13 42.29 9.43
N ASP A 261 -13.22 41.93 8.75
CA ASP A 261 -14.47 41.48 9.39
C ASP A 261 -14.51 39.96 9.68
N SER A 262 -13.37 39.28 9.60
CA SER A 262 -13.23 37.81 9.78
C SER A 262 -12.04 37.47 10.69
N ASP A 263 -11.72 36.18 10.80
CA ASP A 263 -10.53 35.66 11.48
C ASP A 263 -9.87 34.54 10.67
N ILE A 264 -8.59 34.28 10.92
CA ILE A 264 -7.79 33.27 10.19
C ILE A 264 -8.48 31.90 10.13
N ALA A 265 -9.04 31.42 11.24
CA ALA A 265 -9.69 30.12 11.27
C ALA A 265 -10.96 30.09 10.40
N ARG A 266 -11.78 31.15 10.42
CA ARG A 266 -12.95 31.29 9.52
C ARG A 266 -12.53 31.33 8.04
N GLU A 267 -11.43 32.00 7.73
CA GLU A 267 -10.89 32.03 6.37
C GLU A 267 -10.46 30.64 5.89
N ILE A 268 -9.82 29.86 6.76
CA ILE A 268 -9.42 28.48 6.47
C ILE A 268 -10.67 27.60 6.32
N GLU A 269 -11.63 27.68 7.24
CA GLU A 269 -12.87 26.91 7.18
C GLU A 269 -13.62 27.16 5.86
N ALA A 270 -13.76 28.43 5.46
CA ALA A 270 -14.35 28.81 4.18
C ALA A 270 -13.51 28.28 3.00
N ALA A 271 -12.19 28.42 3.06
CA ALA A 271 -11.30 27.98 2.00
C ALA A 271 -11.33 26.46 1.80
N LEU A 272 -11.48 25.68 2.88
CA LEU A 272 -11.57 24.22 2.85
C LEU A 272 -12.83 23.68 2.15
N THR A 273 -13.84 24.53 1.89
CA THR A 273 -14.99 24.15 1.06
C THR A 273 -14.69 24.19 -0.44
N ASP A 274 -13.57 24.79 -0.83
CA ASP A 274 -13.09 24.80 -2.21
C ASP A 274 -12.07 23.67 -2.43
N ASP A 275 -12.44 22.72 -3.29
CA ASP A 275 -11.59 21.59 -3.67
C ASP A 275 -10.27 22.05 -4.29
N GLU A 276 -10.25 23.13 -5.07
CA GLU A 276 -9.02 23.62 -5.70
C GLU A 276 -8.00 24.08 -4.66
N TYR A 277 -8.46 24.78 -3.63
CA TYR A 277 -7.62 25.15 -2.48
C TYR A 277 -7.07 23.93 -1.76
N VAL A 278 -7.91 22.93 -1.48
CA VAL A 278 -7.50 21.71 -0.80
C VAL A 278 -6.45 20.95 -1.62
N LEU A 279 -6.66 20.82 -2.94
CA LEU A 279 -5.76 20.09 -3.84
C LEU A 279 -4.41 20.78 -4.04
N ASN A 280 -4.37 22.10 -3.95
CA ASN A 280 -3.15 22.90 -4.15
C ASN A 280 -2.42 23.28 -2.87
N MET A 281 -2.92 22.84 -1.70
CA MET A 281 -2.32 23.19 -0.42
C MET A 281 -0.83 22.74 -0.36
N PRO A 282 0.10 23.62 0.05
CA PRO A 282 1.51 23.26 0.17
C PRO A 282 1.74 22.21 1.29
N VAL A 283 2.83 21.46 1.19
CA VAL A 283 3.24 20.47 2.20
C VAL A 283 4.25 21.12 3.15
N HIS A 284 4.13 20.90 4.46
CA HIS A 284 5.15 21.35 5.42
C HIS A 284 6.50 20.66 5.18
N LYS A 285 7.59 21.42 5.35
CA LYS A 285 8.95 20.89 5.25
C LYS A 285 9.14 19.73 6.24
N GLY A 286 9.64 18.60 5.75
CA GLY A 286 9.86 17.40 6.58
C GLY A 286 8.63 16.50 6.77
N ALA A 287 7.42 16.94 6.42
CA ALA A 287 6.19 16.17 6.67
C ALA A 287 6.18 14.80 6.00
N ARG A 288 6.62 14.73 4.74
CA ARG A 288 6.70 13.46 3.99
C ARG A 288 7.72 12.50 4.62
N ALA A 289 8.92 13.00 4.92
CA ALA A 289 9.98 12.18 5.51
C ALA A 289 9.58 11.64 6.90
N MET A 290 8.94 12.46 7.72
CA MET A 290 8.34 12.04 8.99
C MET A 290 7.30 10.94 8.75
N SER A 291 6.30 11.19 7.89
CA SER A 291 5.22 10.24 7.64
C SER A 291 5.74 8.90 7.13
N ASP A 292 6.68 8.90 6.18
CA ASP A 292 7.26 7.69 5.61
C ASP A 292 7.97 6.87 6.69
N LYS A 293 8.83 7.51 7.50
CA LYS A 293 9.58 6.84 8.57
C LYS A 293 8.67 6.28 9.66
N LEU A 294 7.63 7.01 10.03
CA LEU A 294 6.65 6.54 11.02
C LEU A 294 5.84 5.36 10.49
N TYR A 295 5.44 5.39 9.21
CA TYR A 295 4.54 4.39 8.62
C TYR A 295 5.18 3.00 8.45
N GLU A 296 6.51 2.90 8.52
CA GLU A 296 7.23 1.63 8.40
C GLU A 296 6.86 0.62 9.49
N ARG A 297 6.69 1.11 10.73
CA ARG A 297 6.48 0.27 11.92
C ARG A 297 5.23 0.62 12.71
N ASN A 298 4.53 1.69 12.35
CA ASN A 298 3.39 2.17 13.12
C ASN A 298 2.11 2.20 12.29
N ARG A 299 0.97 2.22 12.98
CA ARG A 299 -0.32 2.53 12.38
C ARG A 299 -0.53 4.04 12.38
N ILE A 300 -0.78 4.64 11.22
CA ILE A 300 -1.03 6.09 11.09
C ILE A 300 -2.50 6.33 10.83
N ILE A 301 -3.11 7.11 11.72
CA ILE A 301 -4.48 7.62 11.63
C ILE A 301 -4.38 9.13 11.44
N LEU A 302 -4.81 9.61 10.27
CA LEU A 302 -4.89 11.05 10.02
C LEU A 302 -6.17 11.59 10.64
N LEU A 303 -6.02 12.54 11.57
CA LEU A 303 -7.10 13.11 12.36
C LEU A 303 -7.29 14.57 11.99
N THR A 304 -8.33 14.89 11.22
CA THR A 304 -8.56 16.27 10.73
C THR A 304 -9.93 16.78 11.12
N ALA A 305 -10.05 18.09 11.37
CA ALA A 305 -11.32 18.79 11.59
C ALA A 305 -11.93 19.38 10.31
N ARG A 306 -11.37 19.06 9.14
CA ARG A 306 -11.89 19.53 7.85
C ARG A 306 -13.39 19.18 7.68
N PRO A 307 -14.15 20.02 6.94
CA PRO A 307 -15.53 19.70 6.58
C PRO A 307 -15.65 18.34 5.87
N SER A 308 -16.75 17.61 6.09
CA SER A 308 -16.98 16.31 5.44
C SER A 308 -16.99 16.42 3.91
N ALA A 309 -17.46 17.56 3.38
CA ALA A 309 -17.47 17.86 1.95
C ALA A 309 -16.06 17.80 1.32
N SER A 310 -15.01 18.22 2.04
CA SER A 310 -13.64 18.26 1.51
C SER A 310 -12.89 16.94 1.64
N ARG A 311 -13.54 15.89 2.15
CA ARG A 311 -12.93 14.57 2.37
C ARG A 311 -12.41 13.96 1.06
N ALA A 312 -13.14 14.13 -0.05
CA ALA A 312 -12.73 13.63 -1.36
C ALA A 312 -11.45 14.32 -1.85
N ALA A 313 -11.44 15.66 -1.84
CA ALA A 313 -10.27 16.46 -2.19
C ALA A 313 -9.09 16.21 -1.26
N THR A 314 -9.32 16.04 0.04
CA THR A 314 -8.27 15.72 1.03
C THR A 314 -7.61 14.37 0.74
N LYS A 315 -8.40 13.33 0.43
CA LYS A 315 -7.83 12.03 0.02
C LYS A 315 -7.02 12.14 -1.26
N GLN A 316 -7.48 12.95 -2.22
CA GLN A 316 -6.77 13.18 -3.47
C GLN A 316 -5.46 13.94 -3.23
N TRP A 317 -5.48 14.97 -2.39
CA TRP A 317 -4.29 15.71 -1.97
C TRP A 317 -3.28 14.79 -1.26
N LEU A 318 -3.70 13.99 -0.29
CA LEU A 318 -2.81 13.04 0.39
C LEU A 318 -2.15 12.06 -0.59
N SER A 319 -2.93 11.56 -1.56
CA SER A 319 -2.42 10.66 -2.59
C SER A 319 -1.45 11.36 -3.55
N SER A 320 -1.76 12.58 -4.02
CA SER A 320 -0.89 13.31 -4.96
C SER A 320 0.40 13.75 -4.27
N LYS A 321 0.31 14.15 -2.99
CA LYS A 321 1.46 14.43 -2.13
C LYS A 321 2.10 13.17 -1.54
N GLY A 322 1.71 11.98 -2.01
CA GLY A 322 2.33 10.69 -1.70
C GLY A 322 2.46 10.35 -0.21
N PHE A 323 1.50 10.78 0.61
CA PHE A 323 1.42 10.38 2.01
C PHE A 323 0.86 8.97 2.15
N SER A 324 1.49 8.20 3.03
CA SER A 324 1.01 6.86 3.40
C SER A 324 0.36 6.90 4.78
N TYR A 325 -0.85 6.36 4.87
CA TYR A 325 -1.61 6.29 6.12
C TYR A 325 -2.54 5.06 6.09
N ASP A 326 -2.96 4.58 7.26
CA ASP A 326 -3.87 3.44 7.38
C ASP A 326 -5.34 3.91 7.44
N GLU A 327 -5.60 5.08 8.04
CA GLU A 327 -6.95 5.61 8.22
C GLU A 327 -7.02 7.14 8.11
N LEU A 328 -8.11 7.67 7.55
CA LEU A 328 -8.43 9.10 7.53
C LEU A 328 -9.76 9.34 8.23
N VAL A 329 -9.72 10.09 9.31
CA VAL A 329 -10.86 10.38 10.18
C VAL A 329 -11.13 11.88 10.16
N ASN A 330 -12.38 12.25 9.88
CA ASN A 330 -12.85 13.60 10.16
C ASN A 330 -13.33 13.62 11.62
N ALA A 331 -12.46 14.08 12.51
CA ALA A 331 -12.83 14.32 13.89
C ALA A 331 -13.59 15.65 13.93
N LYS A 332 -14.83 15.69 14.45
CA LYS A 332 -15.40 16.99 14.83
C LYS A 332 -14.46 17.60 15.87
N GLU A 333 -14.21 18.91 15.77
CA GLU A 333 -13.37 19.63 16.73
C GLU A 333 -13.73 19.20 18.16
N GLN A 334 -12.71 18.92 18.98
CA GLN A 334 -12.79 18.52 20.41
C GLN A 334 -12.91 17.03 20.77
N LYS A 335 -12.64 16.07 19.87
CA LYS A 335 -12.62 14.64 20.24
C LYS A 335 -11.46 13.80 19.67
N LYS A 336 -10.32 14.41 19.33
CA LYS A 336 -9.15 13.65 18.84
C LYS A 336 -8.63 12.64 19.88
N SER A 337 -8.85 12.93 21.17
CA SER A 337 -8.60 12.04 22.32
C SER A 337 -9.35 10.70 22.29
N PHE A 338 -10.50 10.62 21.61
CA PHE A 338 -11.34 9.41 21.62
C PHE A 338 -10.92 8.33 20.61
N TYR A 339 -9.92 8.59 19.77
CA TYR A 339 -9.49 7.65 18.72
C TYR A 339 -8.49 6.61 19.21
N GLY A 340 -8.19 6.56 20.52
CA GLY A 340 -7.35 5.52 21.13
C GLY A 340 -5.97 5.42 20.50
N VAL A 341 -5.40 6.58 20.13
CA VAL A 341 -4.03 6.67 19.63
C VAL A 341 -3.06 6.69 20.82
N ASP A 342 -1.87 6.12 20.62
CA ASP A 342 -0.79 6.13 21.60
C ASP A 342 -0.02 7.45 21.58
N VAL A 343 0.08 8.05 20.39
CA VAL A 343 0.76 9.32 20.16
C VAL A 343 -0.13 10.25 19.34
N LEU A 344 -0.28 11.49 19.78
CA LEU A 344 -0.91 12.56 19.01
C LEU A 344 0.14 13.57 18.54
N VAL A 345 0.16 13.88 17.23
CA VAL A 345 0.97 14.93 16.62
C VAL A 345 0.02 16.00 16.06
N ASP A 346 0.04 17.19 16.65
CA ASP A 346 -0.93 18.26 16.38
C ASP A 346 -0.25 19.62 16.60
N ASP A 347 -0.71 20.68 15.94
CA ASP A 347 -0.22 22.04 16.16
C ASP A 347 -1.15 22.87 17.07
N TYR A 348 -2.39 22.42 17.29
CA TYR A 348 -3.36 23.16 18.07
C TYR A 348 -3.27 22.81 19.56
N ILE A 349 -2.95 23.80 20.39
CA ILE A 349 -2.72 23.63 21.84
C ILE A 349 -3.92 22.97 22.53
N GLN A 350 -5.14 23.31 22.14
CA GLN A 350 -6.33 22.75 22.79
C GLN A 350 -6.51 21.26 22.48
N ASN A 351 -6.16 20.81 21.28
CA ASN A 351 -6.18 19.37 20.94
C ASN A 351 -5.13 18.61 21.77
N ILE A 352 -3.94 19.19 21.93
CA ILE A 352 -2.87 18.61 22.76
C ILE A 352 -3.29 18.53 24.23
N LEU A 353 -3.89 19.59 24.78
CA LEU A 353 -4.38 19.62 26.15
C LEU A 353 -5.48 18.59 26.39
N ASP A 354 -6.49 18.58 25.53
CA ASP A 354 -7.60 17.61 25.59
C ASP A 354 -7.07 16.18 25.56
N TYR A 355 -6.12 15.89 24.67
CA TYR A 355 -5.50 14.58 24.57
C TYR A 355 -4.71 14.19 25.81
N LEU A 356 -3.93 15.10 26.38
CA LEU A 356 -3.13 14.83 27.59
C LEU A 356 -4.02 14.60 28.82
N GLN A 357 -5.13 15.34 28.93
CA GLN A 357 -6.11 15.22 30.01
C GLN A 357 -6.91 13.92 29.92
N ASN A 358 -7.28 13.51 28.71
CA ASN A 358 -8.21 12.39 28.48
C ASN A 358 -7.53 11.08 28.07
N SER A 359 -6.20 11.03 28.04
CA SER A 359 -5.45 9.82 27.73
C SER A 359 -4.20 9.69 28.60
N ASN A 360 -3.54 8.53 28.52
CA ASN A 360 -2.19 8.31 29.05
C ASN A 360 -1.11 8.39 27.95
N GLY A 361 -1.50 8.79 26.74
CA GLY A 361 -0.62 8.80 25.58
C GLY A 361 0.39 9.94 25.58
N LEU A 362 1.23 9.91 24.56
CA LEU A 362 2.25 10.91 24.26
C LEU A 362 1.68 11.99 23.33
N ALA A 363 1.90 13.25 23.63
CA ALA A 363 1.55 14.37 22.77
C ALA A 363 2.80 15.05 22.22
N ILE A 364 2.79 15.39 20.93
CA ILE A 364 3.85 16.12 20.25
C ILE A 364 3.21 17.35 19.61
N LEU A 365 3.48 18.51 20.20
CA LEU A 365 3.09 19.81 19.65
C LEU A 365 4.06 20.21 18.53
N VAL A 366 3.54 20.38 17.32
CA VAL A 366 4.31 20.99 16.23
C VAL A 366 4.29 22.50 16.41
N SER A 367 5.46 23.10 16.57
CA SER A 367 5.63 24.53 16.82
C SER A 367 5.20 25.33 15.58
N GLN A 368 4.28 26.27 15.78
CA GLN A 368 3.76 27.18 14.77
C GLN A 368 3.64 28.59 15.34
N PRO A 369 3.63 29.65 14.51
CA PRO A 369 3.53 31.03 15.00
C PRO A 369 2.35 31.27 15.95
N TRP A 370 1.22 30.59 15.72
CA TRP A 370 0.01 30.74 16.53
C TRP A 370 -0.02 29.95 17.84
N ASN A 371 1.03 29.19 18.17
CA ASN A 371 1.09 28.37 19.38
C ASN A 371 2.30 28.68 20.27
N GLN A 372 2.82 29.90 20.22
CA GLN A 372 3.97 30.31 21.02
C GLN A 372 3.61 30.61 22.48
N ASP A 373 2.39 31.07 22.79
CA ASP A 373 1.92 31.08 24.18
C ASP A 373 1.56 29.65 24.62
N ARG A 374 2.43 29.07 25.43
CA ARG A 374 2.34 27.69 25.90
C ARG A 374 2.09 27.60 27.39
N THR A 375 1.56 28.66 27.99
CA THR A 375 1.38 28.74 29.45
C THR A 375 0.54 27.58 29.98
N ALA A 376 -0.53 27.20 29.28
CA ALA A 376 -1.39 26.07 29.63
C ALA A 376 -0.70 24.71 29.57
N LEU A 377 0.40 24.57 28.81
CA LEU A 377 1.14 23.33 28.64
C LEU A 377 2.24 23.14 29.69
N LYS A 378 2.58 24.19 30.47
CA LYS A 378 3.65 24.13 31.49
C LYS A 378 3.55 22.94 32.44
N PRO A 379 2.37 22.55 32.97
CA PRO A 379 2.25 21.40 33.86
C PRO A 379 2.67 20.06 33.22
N TRP A 380 2.63 19.97 31.89
CA TRP A 380 2.87 18.73 31.16
C TRP A 380 4.33 18.55 30.72
N LEU A 381 5.13 19.63 30.67
CA LEU A 381 6.51 19.57 30.19
C LEU A 381 7.41 18.66 31.05
N SER A 382 7.16 18.59 32.36
CA SER A 382 7.91 17.72 33.28
C SER A 382 7.47 16.25 33.23
N THR A 383 6.27 15.97 32.71
CA THR A 383 5.68 14.62 32.73
C THR A 383 6.30 13.64 31.74
N ARG A 384 7.16 14.14 30.83
CA ARG A 384 7.67 13.39 29.66
C ARG A 384 6.56 12.85 28.74
N ARG A 385 5.32 13.34 28.87
CA ARG A 385 4.20 13.04 27.98
C ARG A 385 3.96 14.11 26.93
N LEU A 386 4.64 15.25 27.01
CA LEU A 386 4.55 16.34 26.03
C LEU A 386 5.93 16.65 25.47
N PHE A 387 6.02 16.71 24.15
CA PHE A 387 7.18 17.22 23.42
C PHE A 387 6.76 18.35 22.50
N ILE A 388 7.68 19.28 22.27
CA ILE A 388 7.49 20.36 21.32
C ILE A 388 8.60 20.26 20.27
N VAL A 389 8.22 20.27 19.00
CA VAL A 389 9.15 20.16 17.88
C VAL A 389 9.04 21.36 16.97
N ASN A 390 10.18 21.90 16.56
CA ASN A 390 10.25 22.93 15.51
C ASN A 390 10.54 22.31 14.12
N ASP A 391 10.89 21.04 14.08
CA ASP A 391 11.17 20.28 12.87
C ASP A 391 10.47 18.92 12.96
N LEU A 392 9.68 18.60 11.94
CA LEU A 392 8.93 17.34 11.83
C LEU A 392 9.85 16.12 11.77
N SER A 393 11.12 16.27 11.36
CA SER A 393 12.09 15.16 11.38
C SER A 393 12.26 14.55 12.78
N ARG A 394 12.20 15.39 13.83
CA ARG A 394 12.37 15.00 15.24
C ARG A 394 11.23 14.16 15.80
N VAL A 395 10.04 14.23 15.18
CA VAL A 395 8.88 13.42 15.61
C VAL A 395 9.23 11.93 15.56
N SER A 396 9.91 11.51 14.48
CA SER A 396 10.33 10.13 14.30
C SER A 396 11.38 9.66 15.31
N GLU A 397 12.25 10.57 15.75
CA GLU A 397 13.30 10.30 16.75
C GLU A 397 12.67 10.10 18.12
N ILE A 398 11.79 11.02 18.53
CA ILE A 398 11.07 10.96 19.82
C ILE A 398 10.30 9.64 19.96
N ILE A 399 9.64 9.20 18.89
CA ILE A 399 8.86 7.95 18.89
C ILE A 399 9.78 6.73 18.88
N SER A 400 10.93 6.79 18.20
CA SER A 400 11.88 5.67 18.13
C SER A 400 12.63 5.44 19.44
N ASP A 401 12.91 6.51 20.19
CA ASP A 401 13.67 6.48 21.43
C ASP A 401 12.86 6.00 22.65
N ARG A 402 11.60 5.58 22.45
CA ARG A 402 10.69 5.19 23.53
C ARG A 402 10.06 3.81 23.35
N PRO A 403 10.85 2.74 23.48
CA PRO A 403 10.31 1.38 23.48
C PRO A 403 9.31 1.15 24.63
N GLU A 404 9.38 1.90 25.73
CA GLU A 404 8.47 1.76 26.88
C GLU A 404 7.01 2.12 26.57
N LEU A 405 6.75 2.93 25.53
CA LEU A 405 5.37 3.19 25.11
C LEU A 405 4.70 1.91 24.60
N SER A 406 5.47 0.93 24.10
CA SER A 406 4.92 -0.35 23.61
C SER A 406 4.46 -1.27 24.74
N THR A 407 4.98 -1.10 25.96
CA THR A 407 4.61 -1.93 27.13
C THR A 407 3.39 -1.39 27.89
N LEU A 408 3.08 -0.09 27.76
CA LEU A 408 1.84 0.53 28.26
C LEU A 408 0.59 -0.11 27.64
N ASN A 409 0.65 -0.50 26.36
CA ASN A 409 -0.44 -1.18 25.65
C ASN A 409 -0.73 -2.60 26.19
N LEU A 410 0.30 -3.35 26.57
CA LEU A 410 0.14 -4.67 27.20
C LEU A 410 -0.55 -4.58 28.56
N ARG A 411 -0.24 -3.55 29.36
CA ARG A 411 -0.89 -3.36 30.66
C ARG A 411 -2.33 -2.86 30.53
N GLN A 412 -2.63 -1.96 29.59
CA GLN A 412 -4.00 -1.46 29.38
C GLN A 412 -4.95 -2.51 28.79
N GLN A 413 -4.47 -3.38 27.88
CA GLN A 413 -5.27 -4.52 27.41
C GLN A 413 -5.56 -5.53 28.51
N LEU A 414 -4.61 -5.76 29.42
CA LEU A 414 -4.80 -6.66 30.57
C LEU A 414 -5.73 -6.06 31.63
N THR A 415 -5.70 -4.74 31.89
CA THR A 415 -6.63 -4.13 32.85
C THR A 415 -8.03 -3.92 32.29
N ALA A 416 -8.20 -3.67 30.99
CA ALA A 416 -9.52 -3.60 30.36
C ALA A 416 -10.21 -4.98 30.23
N GLY A 417 -9.44 -6.08 30.24
CA GLY A 417 -9.95 -7.46 30.20
C GLY A 417 -10.38 -8.03 31.56
N PHE A 418 -10.17 -7.31 32.66
CA PHE A 418 -10.51 -7.75 34.04
C PHE A 418 -11.68 -6.99 34.66
N VAL A 419 -12.60 -6.46 33.85
CA VAL A 419 -13.94 -6.11 34.33
C VAL A 419 -14.81 -7.36 34.18
N ILE A 420 -14.73 -8.22 35.20
CA ILE A 420 -15.63 -9.36 35.39
C ILE A 420 -16.99 -8.79 35.82
N PHE A 421 -18.06 -9.20 35.13
CA PHE A 421 -19.45 -8.95 35.50
C PHE A 421 -19.80 -9.56 36.85
#